data_AF-A0A9C6DXV9-F1
#
_entry.id   AF-A0A9C6DXV9-F1
#
_cell.length_a   1.000
_cell.length_b   1.000
_cell.length_c   1.000
_cell.angle_alpha   90.00
_cell.angle_beta   90.00
_cell.angle_gamma   90.00
#
_symmetry.space_group_name_H-M   'P 1'
#
loop_
_entity.id
_entity.type
_entity.pdbx_description
1 polymer ?
#
loop_
_entity_poly.entity_id
_entity_poly.type
_entity_poly.pdbx_seq_one_letter_code
_entity_poly.pdbx_strand_id
1 'polypeptide(L)'
;MNPNMSMHSMPQMGGVSNIAGSGVGPSNSMMQSGVSPLMQSSPQQSGQQMTGQMSQNPAVQQQSEKIDNISKVKSLFAPMKESLLNTFRGAAYTLQQNNSADSLKRDPLINATRFDKHLEEFYAYCDQIELHLKTAMQCMQQLSSAQYYLPGAVTALRTESYMQDNPAGPMPYPTYLNTVRVHIQSAKDIRDTLISASQNISQAD
;
A
#
# COMPACT_ATOMS: atom_id res chain seq x y z
N MET A 1 -18.69 -29.44 50.13
CA MET A 1 -19.58 -28.70 51.05
C MET A 1 -18.72 -27.82 51.96
N ASN A 2 -18.86 -26.48 51.85
CA ASN A 2 -19.10 -25.45 52.88
C ASN A 2 -18.36 -25.48 54.26
N PRO A 3 -18.25 -24.34 54.97
CA PRO A 3 -17.30 -23.22 54.79
C PRO A 3 -16.73 -22.77 56.17
N ASN A 4 -16.42 -21.46 56.36
CA ASN A 4 -16.18 -20.70 57.61
C ASN A 4 -14.75 -20.71 58.22
N MET A 5 -14.20 -19.62 58.77
CA MET A 5 -14.66 -18.25 59.00
C MET A 5 -13.45 -17.35 59.36
N SER A 6 -13.43 -16.17 58.76
CA SER A 6 -13.08 -14.85 59.34
C SER A 6 -12.11 -14.72 60.52
N MET A 7 -11.03 -13.94 60.31
CA MET A 7 -10.49 -13.07 61.34
C MET A 7 -10.30 -11.64 60.79
N HIS A 8 -10.90 -10.69 61.52
CA HIS A 8 -10.89 -9.25 61.30
C HIS A 8 -9.50 -8.65 61.54
N SER A 9 -9.10 -7.64 60.75
CA SER A 9 -9.09 -6.24 61.21
C SER A 9 -8.64 -5.29 60.08
N MET A 10 -9.36 -4.17 59.99
CA MET A 10 -9.34 -3.15 58.94
C MET A 10 -8.19 -2.13 59.08
N PRO A 11 -7.89 -1.38 57.99
CA PRO A 11 -6.77 -0.45 57.88
C PRO A 11 -7.15 1.02 58.19
N GLN A 12 -6.14 1.87 58.40
CA GLN A 12 -6.27 3.32 58.56
C GLN A 12 -5.46 4.06 57.48
N MET A 13 -6.11 5.10 56.90
CA MET A 13 -5.67 6.33 56.20
C MET A 13 -4.27 6.37 55.53
N GLY A 14 -4.06 6.91 54.33
CA GLY A 14 -4.55 8.15 53.70
C GLY A 14 -3.39 8.59 52.77
N GLY A 15 -3.60 8.97 51.51
CA GLY A 15 -3.85 10.35 51.10
C GLY A 15 -2.75 10.84 50.13
N VAL A 16 -3.11 11.80 49.27
CA VAL A 16 -2.27 12.71 48.42
C VAL A 16 -1.36 12.09 47.35
N SER A 17 -1.61 12.22 46.03
CA SER A 17 -1.57 13.39 45.12
C SER A 17 -0.19 14.06 44.95
N ASN A 18 0.40 13.96 43.75
CA ASN A 18 1.12 14.99 42.97
C ASN A 18 1.73 14.35 41.69
N ILE A 19 1.47 14.81 40.45
CA ILE A 19 1.85 16.05 39.73
C ILE A 19 3.25 15.99 39.07
N ALA A 20 3.22 16.10 37.73
CA ALA A 20 4.13 16.75 36.76
C ALA A 20 5.48 16.13 36.31
N GLY A 21 5.73 16.35 35.01
CA GLY A 21 7.06 16.42 34.36
C GLY A 21 7.25 15.39 33.23
N SER A 22 6.84 15.60 31.98
CA SER A 22 7.55 16.36 30.92
C SER A 22 9.08 16.23 30.93
N GLY A 23 9.65 15.56 29.91
CA GLY A 23 11.10 15.54 29.68
C GLY A 23 11.52 14.71 28.46
N VAL A 24 11.74 15.40 27.34
CA VAL A 24 12.30 14.91 26.08
C VAL A 24 13.83 14.77 26.21
N GLY A 25 14.44 13.74 25.62
CA GLY A 25 15.89 13.67 25.42
C GLY A 25 16.32 12.51 24.51
N PRO A 26 17.03 12.76 23.39
CA PRO A 26 17.67 11.74 22.57
C PRO A 26 19.16 11.62 22.92
N SER A 27 19.69 10.39 22.99
CA SER A 27 21.14 10.15 23.05
C SER A 27 21.54 9.04 22.10
N ASN A 28 22.26 9.46 21.06
CA ASN A 28 23.02 8.65 20.14
C ASN A 28 24.48 8.65 20.64
N SER A 29 25.10 7.49 20.82
CA SER A 29 26.54 7.40 21.16
C SER A 29 27.24 6.25 20.44
N MET A 30 28.35 6.64 19.83
CA MET A 30 29.28 5.94 18.94
C MET A 30 30.08 4.79 19.58
N MET A 31 30.59 3.94 18.68
CA MET A 31 31.89 3.26 18.63
C MET A 31 32.49 2.65 19.92
N GLN A 32 32.79 1.34 19.84
CA GLN A 32 34.04 0.84 20.40
C GLN A 32 34.58 -0.34 19.59
N SER A 33 35.81 -0.17 19.12
CA SER A 33 36.68 -1.15 18.48
C SER A 33 37.65 -1.78 19.49
N GLY A 34 38.16 -2.97 19.16
CA GLY A 34 39.29 -3.62 19.85
C GLY A 34 38.84 -4.68 20.86
N VAL A 35 39.53 -5.79 21.10
CA VAL A 35 40.82 -6.35 20.68
C VAL A 35 40.79 -7.84 21.04
N SER A 36 41.51 -8.69 20.29
CA SER A 36 41.71 -10.10 20.59
C SER A 36 42.57 -10.33 21.85
N PRO A 37 42.46 -11.50 22.49
CA PRO A 37 43.69 -12.24 22.78
C PRO A 37 43.64 -13.74 22.43
N LEU A 38 44.85 -14.26 22.24
CA LEU A 38 45.28 -15.60 21.84
C LEU A 38 45.64 -16.45 23.09
N MET A 39 45.25 -17.73 23.13
CA MET A 39 45.86 -18.86 23.90
C MET A 39 45.22 -20.17 23.40
N GLN A 40 45.87 -21.13 22.72
CA GLN A 40 46.96 -22.08 23.04
C GLN A 40 46.52 -23.37 23.80
N SER A 41 46.56 -24.49 23.04
CA SER A 41 46.87 -25.91 23.35
C SER A 41 45.98 -26.80 24.25
N SER A 42 45.30 -27.80 23.67
CA SER A 42 45.66 -29.25 23.63
C SER A 42 44.45 -30.18 23.35
N PRO A 43 44.65 -31.44 22.86
CA PRO A 43 43.64 -32.17 22.08
C PRO A 43 43.06 -33.41 22.78
N GLN A 44 41.74 -33.69 22.63
CA GLN A 44 41.24 -35.07 22.71
C GLN A 44 39.88 -35.31 22.03
N GLN A 45 39.86 -36.41 21.27
CA GLN A 45 38.80 -37.15 20.59
C GLN A 45 37.34 -36.96 21.04
N SER A 46 36.43 -36.80 20.06
CA SER A 46 35.41 -37.80 19.67
C SER A 46 34.46 -37.19 18.63
N GLY A 47 34.14 -37.96 17.59
CA GLY A 47 33.42 -37.47 16.42
C GLY A 47 31.91 -37.37 16.59
N GLN A 48 31.27 -36.49 15.82
CA GLN A 48 30.04 -36.78 15.08
C GLN A 48 29.62 -35.59 14.20
N GLN A 49 29.32 -35.92 12.95
CA GLN A 49 28.35 -35.33 12.03
C GLN A 49 28.41 -33.83 11.67
N MET A 50 28.82 -33.62 10.41
CA MET A 50 28.39 -32.53 9.54
C MET A 50 26.88 -32.28 9.66
N THR A 51 26.50 -31.07 10.04
CA THR A 51 25.26 -30.45 9.58
C THR A 51 25.63 -29.11 8.97
N GLY A 52 25.51 -29.03 7.64
CA GLY A 52 25.65 -27.79 6.91
C GLY A 52 24.52 -26.84 7.30
N GLN A 53 24.87 -25.71 7.92
CA GLN A 53 23.97 -24.57 8.01
C GLN A 53 23.86 -23.95 6.63
N MET A 54 22.85 -24.41 5.89
CA MET A 54 22.32 -23.70 4.74
C MET A 54 21.76 -22.37 5.26
N SER A 55 22.40 -21.27 4.90
CA SER A 55 21.88 -19.93 5.13
C SER A 55 20.53 -19.83 4.41
N GLN A 56 19.45 -19.78 5.19
CA GLN A 56 18.14 -19.39 4.69
C GLN A 56 18.23 -17.92 4.29
N ASN A 57 18.33 -17.68 2.99
CA ASN A 57 18.02 -16.40 2.40
C ASN A 57 16.54 -16.12 2.71
N PRO A 58 16.17 -15.04 3.42
CA PRO A 58 14.77 -14.66 3.50
C PRO A 58 14.36 -14.31 2.08
N ALA A 59 13.50 -15.14 1.49
CA ALA A 59 12.77 -14.75 0.31
C ALA A 59 12.11 -13.41 0.65
N VAL A 60 12.54 -12.35 -0.04
CA VAL A 60 11.87 -11.07 -0.05
C VAL A 60 10.52 -11.31 -0.72
N GLN A 61 9.58 -11.81 0.07
CA GLN A 61 8.16 -11.80 -0.22
C GLN A 61 7.73 -10.33 -0.07
N GLN A 62 8.21 -9.48 -0.99
CA GLN A 62 7.42 -8.32 -1.38
C GLN A 62 6.21 -8.92 -2.08
N GLN A 63 5.22 -9.29 -1.28
CA GLN A 63 3.83 -9.19 -1.65
C GLN A 63 3.67 -7.75 -2.15
N SER A 64 3.87 -7.56 -3.44
CA SER A 64 3.28 -6.44 -4.15
C SER A 64 1.79 -6.59 -3.88
N GLU A 65 1.32 -5.92 -2.83
CA GLU A 65 -0.09 -5.67 -2.59
C GLU A 65 -0.60 -5.03 -3.86
N LYS A 66 -1.10 -5.88 -4.76
CA LYS A 66 -1.82 -5.47 -5.95
C LYS A 66 -3.07 -4.80 -5.39
N ILE A 67 -2.99 -3.49 -5.16
CA ILE A 67 -4.08 -2.70 -4.60
C ILE A 67 -5.32 -3.00 -5.44
N ASP A 68 -6.27 -3.71 -4.83
CA ASP A 68 -7.53 -4.00 -5.47
C ASP A 68 -8.41 -2.76 -5.39
N ASN A 69 -8.35 -1.95 -6.44
CA ASN A 69 -9.14 -0.73 -6.59
C ASN A 69 -10.64 -0.98 -6.35
N ILE A 70 -11.17 -2.15 -6.72
CA ILE A 70 -12.58 -2.49 -6.52
C ILE A 70 -12.88 -2.70 -5.04
N SER A 71 -12.03 -3.46 -4.33
CA SER A 71 -12.15 -3.63 -2.88
C SER A 71 -12.04 -2.29 -2.14
N LYS A 72 -11.17 -1.39 -2.61
CA LYS A 72 -11.03 -0.06 -2.03
C LYS A 72 -12.29 0.79 -2.20
N VAL A 73 -12.90 0.82 -3.40
CA VAL A 73 -14.19 1.48 -3.64
C VAL A 73 -15.27 0.94 -2.69
N LYS A 74 -15.37 -0.38 -2.55
CA LYS A 74 -16.35 -1.00 -1.64
C LYS A 74 -16.13 -0.56 -0.19
N SER A 75 -14.87 -0.45 0.26
CA SER A 75 -14.53 0.01 1.60
C SER A 75 -14.90 1.49 1.85
N LEU A 76 -14.85 2.32 0.80
CA LEU A 76 -15.15 3.75 0.88
C LEU A 76 -16.65 4.05 0.88
N PHE A 77 -17.49 3.10 0.44
CA PHE A 77 -18.93 3.32 0.32
C PHE A 77 -19.64 3.55 1.66
N ALA A 78 -19.25 2.82 2.71
CA ALA A 78 -19.82 3.00 4.05
C ALA A 78 -19.51 4.39 4.64
N PRO A 79 -18.24 4.82 4.74
CA PRO A 79 -17.92 6.15 5.28
C PRO A 79 -18.42 7.29 4.39
N MET A 80 -18.49 7.12 3.06
CA MET A 80 -19.12 8.10 2.16
C MET A 80 -20.58 8.35 2.53
N LYS A 81 -21.37 7.27 2.73
CA LYS A 81 -22.79 7.40 3.14
C LYS A 81 -22.92 8.06 4.51
N GLU A 82 -22.02 7.75 5.44
CA GLU A 82 -22.02 8.34 6.77
C GLU A 82 -21.73 9.85 6.71
N SER A 83 -20.72 10.26 5.93
CA SER A 83 -20.40 11.66 5.70
C SER A 83 -21.57 12.43 5.07
N LEU A 84 -22.24 11.83 4.08
CA LEU A 84 -23.45 12.40 3.48
C LEU A 84 -24.58 12.58 4.50
N LEU A 85 -24.80 11.58 5.37
CA LEU A 85 -25.81 11.67 6.43
C LEU A 85 -25.47 12.80 7.43
N ASN A 86 -24.21 12.94 7.81
CA ASN A 86 -23.76 14.00 8.70
C ASN A 86 -23.89 15.39 8.04
N THR A 87 -23.66 15.48 6.74
CA THR A 87 -23.93 16.68 5.94
C THR A 87 -25.41 17.09 6.04
N PHE A 88 -26.35 16.14 5.84
CA PHE A 88 -27.78 16.44 5.98
C PHE A 88 -28.17 16.86 7.39
N ARG A 89 -27.60 16.23 8.43
CA ARG A 89 -27.84 16.64 9.82
C ARG A 89 -27.32 18.05 10.09
N GLY A 90 -26.13 18.39 9.60
CA GLY A 90 -25.55 19.73 9.69
C GLY A 90 -26.42 20.78 8.99
N ALA A 91 -26.92 20.46 7.80
CA ALA A 91 -27.81 21.33 7.04
C ALA A 91 -29.14 21.56 7.78
N ALA A 92 -29.79 20.49 8.25
CA ALA A 92 -31.05 20.58 9.00
C ALA A 92 -30.90 21.41 10.28
N TYR A 93 -29.79 21.23 11.00
CA TYR A 93 -29.50 22.01 12.21
C TYR A 93 -29.25 23.49 11.91
N THR A 94 -28.58 23.78 10.79
CA THR A 94 -28.35 25.17 10.33
C THR A 94 -29.67 25.83 9.94
N LEU A 95 -30.55 25.14 9.21
CA LEU A 95 -31.89 25.64 8.86
C LEU A 95 -32.76 25.91 10.09
N GLN A 96 -32.79 24.99 11.04
CA GLN A 96 -33.54 25.14 12.29
C GLN A 96 -33.05 26.36 13.10
N GLN A 97 -31.74 26.59 13.12
CA GLN A 97 -31.16 27.76 13.77
C GLN A 97 -31.50 29.06 13.06
N ASN A 98 -31.39 29.10 11.74
CA ASN A 98 -31.77 30.28 10.96
C ASN A 98 -33.25 30.62 11.15
N ASN A 99 -34.11 29.61 11.29
CA ASN A 99 -35.53 29.81 11.58
C ASN A 99 -35.81 30.31 13.01
N SER A 100 -34.88 30.11 13.96
CA SER A 100 -34.99 30.57 15.35
C SER A 100 -34.13 31.80 15.68
N ALA A 101 -33.62 32.48 14.65
CA ALA A 101 -32.66 33.58 14.75
C ALA A 101 -33.24 34.95 15.20
N ASP A 102 -34.50 35.03 15.63
CA ASP A 102 -35.01 36.18 16.41
C ASP A 102 -34.42 36.24 17.84
N SER A 103 -33.64 35.24 18.25
CA SER A 103 -32.95 35.19 19.53
C SER A 103 -31.45 35.52 19.36
N LEU A 104 -31.06 36.76 19.69
CA LEU A 104 -29.69 37.33 19.65
C LEU A 104 -28.60 36.58 20.47
N LYS A 105 -28.82 35.32 20.89
CA LYS A 105 -28.00 34.65 21.91
C LYS A 105 -27.27 33.38 21.46
N ARG A 106 -27.28 33.00 20.18
CA ARG A 106 -26.53 31.82 19.71
C ARG A 106 -25.50 32.18 18.63
N ASP A 107 -24.28 31.67 18.80
CA ASP A 107 -23.17 31.81 17.86
C ASP A 107 -23.41 30.91 16.64
N PRO A 108 -23.74 31.47 15.46
CA PRO A 108 -24.03 30.71 14.25
C PRO A 108 -22.77 30.07 13.64
N LEU A 109 -21.58 30.56 13.99
CA LEU A 109 -20.32 30.25 13.30
C LEU A 109 -19.86 28.80 13.52
N ILE A 110 -20.04 28.27 14.73
CA ILE A 110 -19.64 26.90 15.10
C ILE A 110 -20.44 25.84 14.31
N ASN A 111 -21.65 26.16 13.87
CA ASN A 111 -22.54 25.18 13.25
C ASN A 111 -22.42 25.17 11.72
N ALA A 112 -22.16 26.34 11.13
CA ALA A 112 -21.76 26.45 9.72
C ALA A 112 -20.47 25.65 9.46
N THR A 113 -19.45 25.82 10.31
CA THR A 113 -18.17 25.08 10.17
C THR A 113 -18.30 23.56 10.28
N ARG A 114 -19.30 23.02 11.00
CA ARG A 114 -19.56 21.57 11.05
C ARG A 114 -20.19 21.04 9.76
N PHE A 115 -21.09 21.82 9.16
CA PHE A 115 -21.69 21.47 7.88
C PHE A 115 -20.62 21.44 6.78
N ASP A 116 -19.81 22.49 6.67
CA ASP A 116 -18.77 22.61 5.65
C ASP A 116 -17.77 21.46 5.74
N LYS A 117 -17.36 21.09 6.96
CA LYS A 117 -16.47 19.94 7.19
C LYS A 117 -17.05 18.62 6.66
N HIS A 118 -18.31 18.31 6.99
CA HIS A 118 -18.92 17.06 6.54
C HIS A 118 -19.14 17.05 5.02
N LEU A 119 -19.45 18.21 4.45
CA LEU A 119 -19.59 18.35 3.00
C LEU A 119 -18.23 18.11 2.31
N GLU A 120 -17.14 18.67 2.84
CA GLU A 120 -15.79 18.45 2.33
C GLU A 120 -15.37 16.97 2.44
N GLU A 121 -15.64 16.32 3.58
CA GLU A 121 -15.39 14.88 3.77
C GLU A 121 -16.16 14.03 2.75
N PHE A 122 -17.41 14.40 2.44
CA PHE A 122 -18.21 13.70 1.42
C PHE A 122 -17.58 13.80 0.04
N TYR A 123 -17.18 15.01 -0.40
CA TYR A 123 -16.50 15.19 -1.68
C TYR A 123 -15.17 14.44 -1.74
N ALA A 124 -14.37 14.46 -0.66
CA ALA A 124 -13.12 13.72 -0.59
C ALA A 124 -13.31 12.20 -0.77
N TYR A 125 -14.43 11.63 -0.29
CA TYR A 125 -14.76 10.22 -0.56
C TYR A 125 -15.20 9.98 -2.00
N CYS A 126 -16.00 10.88 -2.58
CA CYS A 126 -16.38 10.81 -4.00
C CYS A 126 -15.15 10.82 -4.91
N ASP A 127 -14.22 11.74 -4.68
CA ASP A 127 -12.99 11.86 -5.47
C ASP A 127 -12.14 10.59 -5.39
N GLN A 128 -11.99 10.02 -4.19
CA GLN A 128 -11.27 8.75 -4.02
C GLN A 128 -11.96 7.59 -4.74
N ILE A 129 -13.29 7.50 -4.66
CA ILE A 129 -14.06 6.47 -5.37
C ILE A 129 -13.88 6.63 -6.88
N GLU A 130 -14.01 7.85 -7.40
CA GLU A 130 -13.83 8.15 -8.81
C GLU A 130 -12.42 7.76 -9.29
N LEU A 131 -11.39 8.13 -8.53
CA LEU A 131 -10.00 7.79 -8.85
C LEU A 131 -9.79 6.28 -8.93
N HIS A 132 -10.28 5.52 -7.94
CA HIS A 132 -10.14 4.07 -7.94
C HIS A 132 -10.92 3.41 -9.08
N LEU A 133 -12.12 3.90 -9.41
CA LEU A 133 -12.90 3.40 -10.55
C LEU A 133 -12.19 3.67 -11.89
N LYS A 134 -11.70 4.90 -12.10
CA LYS A 134 -10.91 5.25 -13.29
C LYS A 134 -9.67 4.37 -13.43
N THR A 135 -8.96 4.16 -12.32
CA THR A 135 -7.78 3.29 -12.29
C THR A 135 -8.14 1.84 -12.62
N ALA A 136 -9.23 1.30 -12.05
CA ALA A 136 -9.69 -0.05 -12.36
C ALA A 136 -10.04 -0.22 -13.85
N MET A 137 -10.74 0.75 -14.44
CA MET A 137 -11.04 0.75 -15.87
C MET A 137 -9.77 0.74 -16.74
N GLN A 138 -8.78 1.56 -16.39
CA GLN A 138 -7.49 1.59 -17.09
C GLN A 138 -6.75 0.24 -16.98
N CYS A 139 -6.74 -0.39 -15.80
CA CYS A 139 -6.16 -1.72 -15.64
C CYS A 139 -6.87 -2.78 -16.49
N MET A 140 -8.21 -2.72 -16.60
CA MET A 140 -8.97 -3.64 -17.46
C MET A 140 -8.65 -3.40 -18.95
N GLN A 141 -8.59 -2.15 -19.37
CA GLN A 141 -8.22 -1.79 -20.74
C GLN A 141 -6.79 -2.21 -21.07
N GLN A 142 -5.86 -2.03 -20.13
CA GLN A 142 -4.48 -2.48 -20.27
C GLN A 142 -4.40 -4.01 -20.39
N LEU A 143 -5.18 -4.75 -19.59
CA LEU A 143 -5.24 -6.21 -19.68
C LEU A 143 -5.78 -6.68 -21.04
N SER A 144 -6.87 -6.07 -21.53
CA SER A 144 -7.42 -6.37 -22.85
C SER A 144 -6.41 -6.08 -23.96
N SER A 145 -5.72 -4.94 -23.88
CA SER A 145 -4.66 -4.58 -24.84
C SER A 145 -3.49 -5.58 -24.78
N ALA A 146 -3.06 -5.96 -23.59
CA ALA A 146 -2.00 -6.94 -23.40
C ALA A 146 -2.38 -8.30 -24.01
N GLN A 147 -3.62 -8.76 -23.84
CA GLN A 147 -4.10 -10.01 -24.45
C GLN A 147 -4.15 -9.96 -25.98
N TYR A 148 -4.37 -8.78 -26.56
CA TYR A 148 -4.46 -8.62 -28.02
C TYR A 148 -3.08 -8.46 -28.68
N TYR A 149 -2.19 -7.66 -28.08
CA TYR A 149 -0.90 -7.29 -28.68
C TYR A 149 0.28 -8.14 -28.22
N LEU A 150 0.14 -8.92 -27.14
CA LEU A 150 1.22 -9.77 -26.63
C LEU A 150 0.94 -11.24 -26.89
N PRO A 151 1.99 -12.03 -27.16
CA PRO A 151 1.87 -13.47 -27.40
C PRO A 151 1.49 -14.26 -26.12
N GLY A 152 1.55 -13.65 -24.94
CA GLY A 152 1.20 -14.29 -23.67
C GLY A 152 1.25 -13.32 -22.49
N ALA A 153 0.74 -13.77 -21.34
CA ALA A 153 0.78 -13.01 -20.10
C ALA A 153 2.23 -12.76 -19.66
N VAL A 154 2.53 -11.61 -19.07
CA VAL A 154 3.88 -11.24 -18.60
C VAL A 154 3.92 -11.24 -17.07
N THR A 155 4.93 -11.88 -16.49
CA THR A 155 5.18 -11.82 -15.04
C THR A 155 6.32 -10.87 -14.74
N ALA A 156 5.98 -9.68 -14.22
CA ALA A 156 6.95 -8.61 -13.94
C ALA A 156 8.01 -8.99 -12.90
N LEU A 157 7.65 -9.81 -11.91
CA LEU A 157 8.57 -10.24 -10.83
C LEU A 157 9.50 -11.40 -11.23
N ARG A 158 9.28 -12.03 -12.39
CA ARG A 158 10.10 -13.16 -12.83
C ARG A 158 11.26 -12.65 -13.67
N THR A 159 12.41 -12.47 -13.02
CA THR A 159 13.68 -12.11 -13.65
C THR A 159 14.46 -13.31 -14.17
N GLU A 160 14.07 -14.53 -13.80
CA GLU A 160 14.78 -15.74 -14.21
C GLU A 160 14.77 -15.88 -15.73
N SER A 161 15.97 -15.98 -16.28
CA SER A 161 16.18 -16.24 -17.69
C SER A 161 15.97 -17.71 -17.96
N TYR A 162 15.06 -18.00 -18.89
CA TYR A 162 14.94 -19.27 -19.58
C TYR A 162 14.57 -20.48 -18.70
N MET A 163 13.27 -20.75 -18.57
CA MET A 163 12.78 -22.12 -18.33
C MET A 163 11.70 -22.42 -19.37
N GLN A 164 12.12 -23.13 -20.41
CA GLN A 164 11.33 -23.59 -21.56
C GLN A 164 10.42 -24.78 -21.19
N ASP A 165 9.86 -24.81 -19.97
CA ASP A 165 9.06 -25.97 -19.55
C ASP A 165 7.54 -25.75 -19.74
N ASN A 166 7.13 -24.51 -20.04
CA ASN A 166 5.73 -24.24 -20.35
C ASN A 166 5.56 -23.11 -21.39
N PRO A 167 5.40 -23.43 -22.69
CA PRO A 167 5.11 -22.46 -23.75
C PRO A 167 3.81 -21.67 -23.52
N ALA A 168 2.89 -22.20 -22.71
CA ALA A 168 1.63 -21.54 -22.34
C ALA A 168 1.74 -20.74 -21.02
N GLY A 169 2.90 -20.76 -20.37
CA GLY A 169 3.13 -20.07 -19.11
C GLY A 169 3.38 -18.56 -19.29
N PRO A 170 3.20 -17.76 -18.23
CA PRO A 170 3.53 -16.34 -18.28
C PRO A 170 5.01 -16.12 -18.63
N MET A 171 5.27 -15.27 -19.62
CA MET A 171 6.62 -14.95 -20.07
C MET A 171 7.38 -14.09 -19.04
N PRO A 172 8.68 -14.35 -18.81
CA PRO A 172 9.53 -13.49 -17.98
C PRO A 172 9.67 -12.07 -18.56
N TYR A 173 9.92 -11.10 -17.69
CA TYR A 173 10.09 -9.70 -18.10
C TYR A 173 11.24 -9.48 -19.12
N PRO A 174 12.40 -10.14 -19.01
CA PRO A 174 13.46 -10.04 -20.04
C PRO A 174 13.01 -10.51 -21.42
N THR A 175 12.23 -11.60 -21.49
CA THR A 175 11.67 -12.13 -22.74
C THR A 175 10.69 -11.13 -23.34
N TYR A 176 9.83 -10.52 -22.53
CA TYR A 176 8.92 -9.48 -22.96
C TYR A 176 9.67 -8.28 -23.58
N LEU A 177 10.73 -7.80 -22.92
CA LEU A 177 11.56 -6.72 -23.47
C LEU A 177 12.19 -7.09 -24.82
N ASN A 178 12.59 -8.36 -24.99
CA ASN A 178 13.10 -8.83 -26.28
C ASN A 178 12.02 -8.83 -27.36
N THR A 179 10.82 -9.32 -27.05
CA THR A 179 9.66 -9.28 -27.97
C THR A 179 9.34 -7.85 -28.40
N VAL A 180 9.31 -6.90 -27.45
CA VAL A 180 9.08 -5.48 -27.76
C VAL A 180 10.16 -4.93 -28.69
N ARG A 181 11.44 -5.24 -28.44
CA ARG A 181 12.55 -4.83 -29.32
C ARG A 181 12.40 -5.38 -30.75
N VAL A 182 12.03 -6.65 -30.89
CA VAL A 182 11.79 -7.27 -32.20
C VAL A 182 10.60 -6.63 -32.91
N HIS A 183 9.49 -6.35 -32.21
CA HIS A 183 8.33 -5.66 -32.78
C HIS A 183 8.68 -4.25 -33.27
N ILE A 184 9.47 -3.50 -32.49
CA ILE A 184 9.95 -2.17 -32.89
C ILE A 184 10.83 -2.26 -34.15
N GLN A 185 11.74 -3.23 -34.24
CA GLN A 185 12.59 -3.39 -35.41
C GLN A 185 11.78 -3.76 -36.65
N SER A 186 10.87 -4.73 -36.52
CA SER A 186 9.97 -5.13 -37.62
C SER A 186 9.14 -3.95 -38.14
N ALA A 187 8.60 -3.11 -37.25
CA ALA A 187 7.87 -1.91 -37.66
C ALA A 187 8.76 -0.89 -38.41
N LYS A 188 10.04 -0.76 -38.03
CA LYS A 188 11.01 0.08 -38.76
C LYS A 188 11.29 -0.49 -40.14
N ASP A 189 11.55 -1.79 -40.23
CA ASP A 189 11.86 -2.46 -41.50
C ASP A 189 10.70 -2.33 -42.50
N ILE A 190 9.45 -2.49 -42.02
CA ILE A 190 8.24 -2.27 -42.83
C ILE A 190 8.17 -0.81 -43.30
N ARG A 191 8.39 0.16 -42.40
CA ARG A 191 8.39 1.59 -42.74
C ARG A 191 9.44 1.90 -43.82
N ASP A 192 10.66 1.43 -43.63
CA ASP A 192 11.77 1.71 -44.55
C ASP A 192 11.52 1.07 -45.91
N THR A 193 10.94 -0.12 -45.93
CA THR A 193 10.49 -0.79 -47.17
C THR A 193 9.42 0.03 -47.88
N LEU A 194 8.41 0.54 -47.16
CA LEU A 194 7.36 1.39 -47.73
C LEU A 194 7.90 2.72 -48.27
N ILE A 195 8.87 3.33 -47.58
CA ILE A 195 9.53 4.56 -48.03
C ILE A 195 10.34 4.30 -49.32
N SER A 196 11.11 3.21 -49.34
CA SER A 196 11.87 2.82 -50.55
C SER A 196 10.93 2.58 -51.74
N ALA A 197 9.83 1.85 -51.52
CA ALA A 197 8.83 1.63 -52.56
C ALA A 197 8.19 2.93 -53.05
N SER A 198 7.83 3.86 -52.16
CA SER A 198 7.20 5.13 -52.56
C SER A 198 8.15 6.06 -53.32
N GLN A 199 9.43 6.07 -52.96
CA GLN A 199 10.47 6.81 -53.68
C GLN A 199 10.71 6.23 -55.08
N ASN A 200 10.74 4.91 -55.21
CA ASN A 200 10.89 4.25 -56.51
C ASN A 200 9.71 4.56 -57.45
N ILE A 201 8.47 4.62 -56.91
CA ILE A 201 7.29 5.01 -57.70
C ILE A 201 7.37 6.48 -58.13
N SER A 202 7.76 7.37 -57.22
CA SER A 202 7.85 8.81 -57.51
C SER A 202 8.97 9.17 -58.52
N GLN A 203 9.92 8.27 -58.75
CA GLN A 203 10.98 8.42 -59.76
C GLN A 203 10.66 7.73 -61.08
N ALA A 204 9.59 6.93 -61.14
CA ALA A 204 9.18 6.18 -62.32
C ALA A 204 8.10 6.92 -63.16
N ASP A 205 7.55 8.02 -62.64
CA ASP A 205 6.70 9.01 -63.32
C ASP A 205 7.55 10.26 -63.63
#